data_AF-A0A0V7ZGN7-F1
#
_entry.id   AF-A0A0V7ZGN7-F1
#
_cell.length_a   1.000
_cell.length_b   1.000
_cell.length_c   1.000
_cell.angle_alpha   90.00
_cell.angle_beta   90.00
_cell.angle_gamma   90.00
#
_symmetry.space_group_name_H-M   'P 1'
#
loop_
_entity.id
_entity.type
_entity.pdbx_description
1 polymer ?
#
loop_
_entity_poly.entity_id
_entity_poly.type
_entity_poly.pdbx_seq_one_letter_code
_entity_poly.pdbx_strand_id
1 'polypeptide(L)'
;MLSEDLINAIKNHNPFEGRLVVKSRDIWGTGFPDVSSLNAHASDAVYGAIDKIRNGRRQVVGITITAEKGLGKSHLISRIRRRLQNDRSALFVYMSQVGDLNGIKAEFLRNLANSLKEVGSQGVSQWRELATALINEAYNKKQSYTPEQMVSTFAELFQKNPNVIDTFSDKVLEIKPDIENPDIITAILWTLSSSPRYQLNAIKWLAGGELPQSRADAMGLSNPSKKNREAEAFNTVRQILDLISDYKPIVICFDELDVAECNDAGFSKSQVVASLGKDLYNSIKRGVLLTAMYPETWKDQVRSLSYAEAIVDRIGETILELNYLNSTDVTTLVSQWLKDFYEQQELIAQLPHPLFPFEEEKLREFGKERPTFRTVLKWCSKNWEIPPNAEEKSKPIQPKKHPVESVYDKELADLNGNIKDYIEDTTLLTKSLHFNFSTLVGETLERVEVEKIAEIRGSKKDKEYIHFKIIGKEDGKTVKIGVAVLEGFTGNSLLAGLKRLINYKKFDLTRGCLVRSKQVGSGTQTKKCLNQLLSPSLGGEWVLLKAEDIKPLLAIYFVMNSCDDYELSEDQIIDFIVQKRIVIDNYLIREILSDPSGEIPSEAADEDS
;
A
#
# COMPACT_ATOMS: atom_id res chain seq x y z
N MET A 1 -19.20 -42.73 6.24
CA MET A 1 -17.77 -42.60 5.86
C MET A 1 -17.60 -41.24 5.23
N LEU A 2 -16.53 -40.52 5.58
CA LEU A 2 -16.20 -39.27 4.88
C LEU A 2 -15.78 -39.59 3.44
N SER A 3 -16.04 -38.69 2.50
CA SER A 3 -15.55 -38.83 1.14
C SER A 3 -14.02 -38.69 1.10
N GLU A 4 -13.39 -39.41 0.16
CA GLU A 4 -11.94 -39.27 -0.07
C GLU A 4 -11.56 -37.84 -0.47
N ASP A 5 -12.43 -37.15 -1.22
CA ASP A 5 -12.21 -35.76 -1.64
C ASP A 5 -12.16 -34.79 -0.44
N LEU A 6 -13.04 -34.96 0.55
CA LEU A 6 -13.05 -34.14 1.77
C LEU A 6 -11.80 -34.40 2.63
N ILE A 7 -11.40 -35.66 2.76
CA ILE A 7 -10.17 -36.05 3.48
C ILE A 7 -8.94 -35.43 2.80
N ASN A 8 -8.85 -35.55 1.48
CA ASN A 8 -7.75 -34.99 0.70
C ASN A 8 -7.70 -33.45 0.79
N ALA A 9 -8.84 -32.77 0.73
CA ALA A 9 -8.90 -31.32 0.85
C ALA A 9 -8.36 -30.83 2.20
N ILE A 10 -8.75 -31.48 3.31
CA ILE A 10 -8.29 -31.12 4.66
C ILE A 10 -6.80 -31.43 4.83
N LYS A 11 -6.31 -32.57 4.34
CA LYS A 11 -4.88 -32.95 4.45
C LYS A 11 -3.95 -32.04 3.65
N ASN A 12 -4.41 -31.55 2.51
CA ASN A 12 -3.57 -30.79 1.59
C ASN A 12 -3.69 -29.27 1.75
N HIS A 13 -4.76 -28.78 2.39
CA HIS A 13 -5.00 -27.35 2.52
C HIS A 13 -5.58 -26.97 3.88
N ASN A 14 -4.89 -26.09 4.61
CA ASN A 14 -5.37 -25.48 5.84
C ASN A 14 -5.87 -24.05 5.55
N PRO A 15 -7.18 -23.78 5.57
CA PRO A 15 -7.72 -22.45 5.22
C PRO A 15 -7.40 -21.35 6.24
N PHE A 16 -6.84 -21.71 7.40
CA PHE A 16 -6.43 -20.79 8.46
C PHE A 16 -4.93 -20.44 8.41
N GLU A 17 -4.14 -21.16 7.63
CA GLU A 17 -2.69 -20.92 7.53
C GLU A 17 -2.40 -19.65 6.69
N GLY A 18 -1.49 -18.79 7.17
CA GLY A 18 -1.08 -17.56 6.46
C GLY A 18 -2.13 -16.44 6.35
N ARG A 19 -3.37 -16.64 6.82
CA ARG A 19 -4.51 -15.69 6.73
C ARG A 19 -4.87 -15.03 8.06
N LEU A 20 -3.88 -14.53 8.79
CA LEU A 20 -4.05 -14.01 10.15
C LEU A 20 -4.12 -12.47 10.25
N VAL A 21 -3.73 -11.79 9.18
CA VAL A 21 -3.49 -10.34 9.14
C VAL A 21 -4.07 -9.79 7.86
N VAL A 22 -4.90 -8.76 7.97
CA VAL A 22 -5.42 -7.98 6.85
C VAL A 22 -4.41 -6.90 6.52
N LYS A 23 -3.94 -6.87 5.28
CA LYS A 23 -3.06 -5.80 4.78
C LYS A 23 -3.86 -4.74 4.06
N SER A 24 -3.21 -3.62 3.76
CA SER A 24 -3.75 -2.52 2.96
C SER A 24 -4.37 -2.99 1.65
N ARG A 25 -3.74 -3.92 0.94
CA ARG A 25 -4.27 -4.47 -0.31
C ARG A 25 -5.51 -5.35 -0.12
N ASP A 26 -5.62 -6.03 1.02
CA ASP A 26 -6.75 -6.90 1.34
C ASP A 26 -8.02 -6.09 1.67
N ILE A 27 -7.87 -4.81 2.03
CA ILE A 27 -8.97 -3.86 2.13
C ILE A 27 -9.64 -3.67 0.75
N TRP A 28 -8.84 -3.57 -0.31
CA TRP A 28 -9.29 -3.34 -1.69
C TRP A 28 -9.63 -4.65 -2.43
N GLY A 29 -9.11 -5.79 -2.00
CA GLY A 29 -9.42 -7.12 -2.54
C GLY A 29 -10.64 -7.80 -1.91
N THR A 30 -10.80 -9.10 -2.20
CA THR A 30 -11.80 -10.00 -1.60
C THR A 30 -11.27 -10.69 -0.33
N GLY A 31 -10.24 -10.13 0.31
CA GLY A 31 -9.21 -10.88 1.04
C GLY A 31 -9.67 -11.76 2.21
N PHE A 32 -10.82 -11.48 2.84
CA PHE A 32 -11.24 -12.20 4.05
C PHE A 32 -12.76 -12.42 4.14
N PRO A 33 -13.21 -13.57 4.67
CA PRO A 33 -14.62 -13.82 4.95
C PRO A 33 -15.24 -12.70 5.80
N ASP A 34 -16.43 -12.24 5.45
CA ASP A 34 -17.16 -11.23 6.23
C ASP A 34 -18.04 -11.88 7.30
N VAL A 35 -17.88 -11.46 8.55
CA VAL A 35 -18.75 -11.88 9.65
C VAL A 35 -19.45 -10.65 10.20
N SER A 36 -20.65 -10.38 9.68
CA SER A 36 -21.38 -9.13 9.93
C SER A 36 -21.71 -8.88 11.40
N SER A 37 -21.89 -9.93 12.20
CA SER A 37 -22.20 -9.84 13.63
C SER A 37 -21.01 -9.38 14.49
N LEU A 38 -19.77 -9.66 14.08
CA LEU A 38 -18.59 -9.34 14.89
C LEU A 38 -18.37 -7.83 14.94
N ASN A 39 -18.37 -7.25 16.15
CA ASN A 39 -18.24 -5.81 16.33
C ASN A 39 -19.23 -5.00 15.47
N ALA A 40 -20.46 -5.51 15.30
CA ALA A 40 -21.50 -4.86 14.49
C ALA A 40 -21.76 -3.42 14.95
N HIS A 41 -21.72 -3.17 16.27
CA HIS A 41 -21.88 -1.84 16.86
C HIS A 41 -20.92 -0.80 16.26
N ALA A 42 -19.68 -1.20 15.95
CA ALA A 42 -18.69 -0.31 15.39
C ALA A 42 -18.97 0.02 13.92
N SER A 43 -19.32 -0.98 13.10
CA SER A 43 -19.71 -0.73 11.72
C SER A 43 -21.04 0.04 11.61
N ASP A 44 -22.00 -0.27 12.48
CA ASP A 44 -23.32 0.38 12.51
C ASP A 44 -23.20 1.86 12.89
N ALA A 45 -22.26 2.21 13.77
CA ALA A 45 -21.96 3.61 14.07
C ALA A 45 -21.45 4.36 12.84
N VAL A 46 -20.59 3.73 12.02
CA VAL A 46 -20.09 4.31 10.76
C VAL A 46 -21.24 4.50 9.76
N TYR A 47 -22.07 3.48 9.54
CA TYR A 47 -23.21 3.60 8.62
C TYR A 47 -24.24 4.64 9.11
N GLY A 48 -24.51 4.67 10.41
CA GLY A 48 -25.37 5.69 11.01
C GLY A 48 -24.82 7.11 10.88
N ALA A 49 -23.50 7.28 10.91
CA ALA A 49 -22.86 8.58 10.63
C ALA A 49 -23.03 8.98 9.16
N ILE A 50 -22.83 8.05 8.22
CA ILE A 50 -23.05 8.28 6.79
C ILE A 50 -24.51 8.70 6.54
N ASP A 51 -25.48 8.02 7.14
CA ASP A 51 -26.89 8.35 7.00
C ASP A 51 -27.22 9.74 7.56
N LYS A 52 -26.65 10.12 8.71
CA LYS A 52 -26.80 11.49 9.25
C LYS A 52 -26.25 12.53 8.28
N ILE A 53 -25.13 12.26 7.62
CA ILE A 53 -24.50 13.17 6.66
C ILE A 53 -25.31 13.28 5.37
N ARG A 54 -25.79 12.15 4.83
CA ARG A 54 -26.64 12.13 3.64
C ARG A 54 -27.95 12.89 3.83
N ASN A 55 -28.51 12.82 5.03
CA ASN A 55 -29.74 13.52 5.40
C ASN A 55 -29.51 14.96 5.88
N GLY A 56 -28.30 15.51 5.74
CA GLY A 56 -27.98 16.89 6.11
C GLY A 56 -28.03 17.19 7.61
N ARG A 57 -28.11 16.17 8.48
CA ARG A 57 -28.16 16.34 9.94
C ARG A 57 -26.78 16.64 10.53
N ARG A 58 -25.73 16.23 9.82
CA ARG A 58 -24.31 16.46 10.14
C ARG A 58 -23.55 16.68 8.85
N GLN A 59 -22.42 17.37 8.92
CA GLN A 59 -21.50 17.54 7.79
C GLN A 59 -20.35 16.53 7.89
N VAL A 60 -19.69 16.52 9.04
CA VAL A 60 -18.57 15.62 9.32
C VAL A 60 -18.79 14.93 10.67
N VAL A 61 -18.34 13.68 10.76
CA VAL A 61 -18.31 12.89 12.00
C VAL A 61 -16.95 12.22 12.12
N GLY A 62 -16.30 12.35 13.28
CA GLY A 62 -15.09 11.60 13.59
C GLY A 62 -15.39 10.42 14.51
N ILE A 63 -14.87 9.26 14.13
CA ILE A 63 -15.01 8.02 14.86
C ILE A 63 -13.62 7.46 15.13
N THR A 64 -13.28 7.25 16.39
CA THR A 64 -12.04 6.58 16.79
C THR A 64 -12.37 5.17 17.29
N ILE A 65 -11.78 4.16 16.67
CA ILE A 65 -11.84 2.76 17.11
C ILE A 65 -10.58 2.47 17.94
N THR A 66 -10.78 2.07 19.20
CA THR A 66 -9.72 1.58 20.06
C THR A 66 -9.83 0.08 20.22
N ALA A 67 -8.77 -0.67 19.88
CA ALA A 67 -8.78 -2.11 20.08
C ALA A 67 -7.37 -2.68 20.11
N GLU A 68 -7.13 -3.62 21.03
CA GLU A 68 -5.89 -4.39 21.12
C GLU A 68 -5.51 -5.12 19.82
N LYS A 69 -4.25 -5.58 19.78
CA LYS A 69 -3.69 -6.35 18.66
C LYS A 69 -4.53 -7.61 18.43
N GLY A 70 -4.92 -7.83 17.17
CA GLY A 70 -5.66 -9.03 16.78
C GLY A 70 -7.17 -9.01 17.03
N LEU A 71 -7.78 -7.92 17.53
CA LEU A 71 -9.25 -7.81 17.68
C LEU A 71 -10.03 -7.52 16.38
N GLY A 72 -9.34 -7.29 15.26
CA GLY A 72 -9.97 -7.17 13.95
C GLY A 72 -10.25 -5.74 13.47
N LYS A 73 -9.44 -4.74 13.85
CA LYS A 73 -9.53 -3.35 13.35
C LYS A 73 -9.58 -3.29 11.81
N SER A 74 -8.58 -3.85 11.15
CA SER A 74 -8.47 -3.88 9.69
C SER A 74 -9.54 -4.75 9.03
N HIS A 75 -10.01 -5.82 9.70
CA HIS A 75 -11.15 -6.62 9.24
C HIS A 75 -12.44 -5.81 9.20
N LEU A 76 -12.70 -5.03 10.26
CA LEU A 76 -13.85 -4.12 10.33
C LEU A 76 -13.77 -3.06 9.23
N ILE A 77 -12.60 -2.48 8.98
CA ILE A 77 -12.40 -1.51 7.89
C ILE A 77 -12.65 -2.14 6.51
N SER A 78 -12.14 -3.35 6.26
CA SER A 78 -12.41 -4.11 5.03
C SER A 78 -13.91 -4.37 4.84
N ARG A 79 -14.62 -4.75 5.91
CA ARG A 79 -16.09 -4.90 5.89
C ARG A 79 -16.80 -3.59 5.53
N ILE A 80 -16.41 -2.49 6.17
CA ILE A 80 -16.97 -1.17 5.87
C ILE A 80 -16.82 -0.87 4.39
N ARG A 81 -15.60 -0.95 3.85
CA ARG A 81 -15.32 -0.76 2.42
C ARG A 81 -16.23 -1.60 1.53
N ARG A 82 -16.35 -2.92 1.78
CA ARG A 82 -17.14 -3.83 0.94
C ARG A 82 -18.62 -3.47 0.93
N ARG A 83 -19.18 -3.10 2.08
CA ARG A 83 -20.57 -2.66 2.14
C ARG A 83 -20.79 -1.35 1.38
N LEU A 84 -19.88 -0.38 1.50
CA LEU A 84 -19.96 0.88 0.74
C LEU A 84 -19.88 0.64 -0.78
N GLN A 85 -19.05 -0.33 -1.19
CA GLN A 85 -18.98 -0.76 -2.58
C GLN A 85 -20.31 -1.34 -3.07
N ASN A 86 -21.00 -2.13 -2.24
CA ASN A 86 -22.27 -2.75 -2.62
C ASN A 86 -23.46 -1.77 -2.60
N ASP A 87 -23.54 -0.88 -1.61
CA ASP A 87 -24.70 -0.02 -1.39
C ASP A 87 -24.57 1.40 -1.99
N ARG A 88 -23.40 1.75 -2.53
CA ARG A 88 -23.10 3.03 -3.20
C ARG A 88 -23.24 4.25 -2.28
N SER A 89 -23.25 4.06 -0.96
CA SER A 89 -23.60 5.11 0.01
C SER A 89 -22.51 6.16 0.22
N ALA A 90 -21.24 5.82 -0.03
CA ALA A 90 -20.10 6.72 0.11
C ALA A 90 -18.91 6.29 -0.79
N LEU A 91 -17.98 7.21 -1.03
CA LEU A 91 -16.63 6.86 -1.50
C LEU A 91 -15.75 6.47 -0.32
N PHE A 92 -14.69 5.70 -0.59
CA PHE A 92 -13.82 5.13 0.44
C PHE A 92 -12.35 5.44 0.17
N VAL A 93 -11.64 5.84 1.22
CA VAL A 93 -10.20 6.15 1.24
C VAL A 93 -9.56 5.43 2.41
N TYR A 94 -8.41 4.80 2.18
CA TYR A 94 -7.67 4.05 3.19
C TYR A 94 -6.21 4.46 3.22
N MET A 95 -5.70 4.74 4.42
CA MET A 95 -4.32 5.10 4.67
C MET A 95 -3.81 4.34 5.90
N SER A 96 -2.91 3.38 5.68
CA SER A 96 -2.22 2.66 6.77
C SER A 96 -0.72 2.89 6.79
N GLN A 97 -0.10 3.06 5.62
CA GLN A 97 1.33 3.30 5.49
C GLN A 97 1.61 4.79 5.27
N VAL A 98 2.59 5.30 6.01
CA VAL A 98 3.08 6.68 5.86
C VAL A 98 4.56 6.62 5.57
N GLY A 99 4.97 7.04 4.38
CA GLY A 99 6.37 6.96 3.95
C GLY A 99 7.25 8.04 4.60
N ASP A 100 6.73 9.28 4.67
CA ASP A 100 7.41 10.44 5.25
C ASP A 100 6.47 11.19 6.21
N LEU A 101 6.71 11.07 7.51
CA LEU A 101 5.94 11.76 8.55
C LEU A 101 6.12 13.30 8.52
N ASN A 102 7.17 13.81 7.87
CA ASN A 102 7.37 15.25 7.71
C ASN A 102 6.56 15.82 6.55
N GLY A 103 6.15 14.98 5.60
CA GLY A 103 5.40 15.33 4.39
C GLY A 103 3.97 14.79 4.41
N ILE A 104 3.31 14.76 5.57
CA ILE A 104 2.05 14.03 5.77
C ILE A 104 0.93 14.49 4.82
N LYS A 105 0.89 15.75 4.39
CA LYS A 105 -0.15 16.25 3.50
C LYS A 105 0.06 15.76 2.06
N ALA A 106 1.30 15.75 1.59
CA ALA A 106 1.66 15.12 0.32
C ALA A 106 1.45 13.59 0.35
N GLU A 107 1.78 12.94 1.47
CA GLU A 107 1.51 11.51 1.67
C GLU A 107 0.00 11.22 1.62
N PHE A 108 -0.82 12.06 2.26
CA PHE A 108 -2.27 11.92 2.20
C PHE A 108 -2.82 12.15 0.78
N LEU A 109 -2.33 13.16 0.05
CA LEU A 109 -2.71 13.38 -1.35
C LEU A 109 -2.43 12.14 -2.21
N ARG A 110 -1.25 11.54 -2.05
CA ARG A 110 -0.89 10.31 -2.77
C ARG A 110 -1.83 9.16 -2.40
N ASN A 111 -2.10 8.95 -1.12
CA ASN A 111 -3.01 7.90 -0.65
C ASN A 111 -4.46 8.13 -1.10
N LEU A 112 -4.92 9.39 -1.13
CA LEU A 112 -6.23 9.78 -1.64
C LEU A 112 -6.34 9.42 -3.13
N ALA A 113 -5.37 9.84 -3.95
CA ALA A 113 -5.38 9.57 -5.38
C ALA A 113 -5.30 8.07 -5.70
N ASN A 114 -4.49 7.32 -4.95
CA ASN A 114 -4.39 5.88 -5.10
C ASN A 114 -5.66 5.15 -4.62
N SER A 115 -6.26 5.58 -3.52
CA SER A 115 -7.55 5.03 -3.04
C SER A 115 -8.66 5.24 -4.09
N LEU A 116 -8.68 6.39 -4.75
CA LEU A 116 -9.68 6.70 -5.77
C LEU A 116 -9.43 5.98 -7.11
N LYS A 117 -8.23 5.43 -7.35
CA LYS A 117 -7.94 4.52 -8.46
C LYS A 117 -8.66 3.18 -8.29
N GLU A 118 -8.92 2.77 -7.06
CA GLU A 118 -9.54 1.47 -6.75
C GLU A 118 -10.99 1.40 -7.23
N VAL A 119 -11.45 0.17 -7.47
CA VAL A 119 -12.81 -0.09 -7.98
C VAL A 119 -13.84 0.38 -6.96
N GLY A 120 -14.71 1.27 -7.41
CA GLY A 120 -15.83 1.79 -6.66
C GLY A 120 -17.07 0.91 -6.73
N SER A 121 -18.19 1.55 -6.43
CA SER A 121 -19.51 0.95 -6.27
C SER A 121 -20.27 0.70 -7.59
N GLN A 122 -19.73 1.21 -8.70
CA GLN A 122 -20.32 1.06 -10.04
C GLN A 122 -19.52 0.10 -10.93
N GLY A 123 -18.42 -0.48 -10.45
CA GLY A 123 -17.61 -1.44 -11.21
C GLY A 123 -16.48 -0.81 -12.04
N VAL A 124 -16.35 0.52 -12.00
CA VAL A 124 -15.17 1.28 -12.46
C VAL A 124 -14.44 1.91 -11.27
N SER A 125 -13.29 2.55 -11.52
CA SER A 125 -12.59 3.29 -10.46
C SER A 125 -13.42 4.43 -9.89
N GLN A 126 -13.21 4.77 -8.60
CA GLN A 126 -13.90 5.89 -7.96
C GLN A 126 -13.61 7.23 -8.67
N TRP A 127 -12.41 7.38 -9.27
CA TRP A 127 -12.09 8.52 -10.14
C TRP A 127 -13.03 8.64 -11.35
N ARG A 128 -13.35 7.52 -12.01
CA ARG A 128 -14.27 7.50 -13.16
C ARG A 128 -15.71 7.77 -12.73
N GLU A 129 -16.11 7.30 -11.55
CA GLU A 129 -17.41 7.67 -10.97
C GLU A 129 -17.52 9.19 -10.79
N LEU A 130 -16.48 9.82 -10.21
CA LEU A 130 -16.45 11.27 -10.01
C LEU A 130 -16.43 12.04 -11.33
N ALA A 131 -15.58 11.65 -12.29
CA ALA A 131 -15.51 12.29 -13.60
C ALA A 131 -16.85 12.23 -14.34
N THR A 132 -17.54 11.08 -14.25
CA THR A 132 -18.87 10.91 -14.85
C THR A 132 -19.92 11.78 -14.16
N ALA A 133 -19.87 11.89 -12.83
CA ALA A 133 -20.78 12.76 -12.08
C ALA A 133 -20.61 14.24 -12.48
N LEU A 134 -19.36 14.71 -12.62
CA LEU A 134 -19.04 16.06 -13.08
C LEU A 134 -19.59 16.35 -14.48
N ILE A 135 -19.41 15.43 -15.43
CA ILE A 135 -19.96 15.58 -16.79
C ILE A 135 -21.48 15.59 -16.78
N ASN A 136 -22.10 14.69 -16.01
CA ASN A 136 -23.55 14.60 -15.93
C ASN A 136 -24.16 15.89 -15.35
N GLU A 137 -23.54 16.49 -14.32
CA GLU A 137 -23.96 17.78 -13.76
C GLU A 137 -23.79 18.90 -14.79
N ALA A 138 -22.60 19.01 -15.41
CA ALA A 138 -22.26 20.09 -16.35
C ALA A 138 -23.16 20.13 -17.59
N TYR A 139 -23.60 18.98 -18.09
CA TYR A 139 -24.44 18.90 -19.29
C TYR A 139 -25.94 18.79 -19.01
N ASN A 140 -26.36 18.75 -17.73
CA ASN A 140 -27.76 18.69 -17.29
C ASN A 140 -28.62 17.75 -18.15
N LYS A 141 -28.11 16.55 -18.44
CA LYS A 141 -28.76 15.63 -19.39
C LYS A 141 -30.00 15.00 -18.75
N LYS A 142 -31.12 15.01 -19.49
CA LYS A 142 -32.36 14.30 -19.11
C LYS A 142 -32.15 12.80 -18.84
N GLN A 143 -31.10 12.21 -19.42
CA GLN A 143 -30.63 10.87 -19.12
C GLN A 143 -29.12 10.94 -18.86
N SER A 144 -28.73 10.75 -17.60
CA SER A 144 -27.33 10.74 -17.15
C SER A 144 -26.62 9.48 -17.63
N TYR A 145 -25.34 9.59 -17.99
CA TYR A 145 -24.51 8.44 -18.31
C TYR A 145 -24.21 7.62 -17.05
N THR A 146 -24.18 6.29 -17.17
CA THR A 146 -23.44 5.49 -16.20
C THR A 146 -21.93 5.66 -16.43
N PRO A 147 -21.07 5.41 -15.43
CA PRO A 147 -19.64 5.52 -15.61
C PRO A 147 -19.07 4.64 -16.73
N GLU A 148 -19.60 3.43 -16.90
CA GLU A 148 -19.18 2.50 -17.97
C GLU A 148 -19.54 3.09 -19.35
N GLN A 149 -20.77 3.60 -19.49
CA GLN A 149 -21.21 4.26 -20.71
C GLN A 149 -20.36 5.50 -21.02
N MET A 150 -20.00 6.27 -19.98
CA MET A 150 -19.19 7.47 -20.15
C MET A 150 -17.77 7.13 -20.61
N VAL A 151 -17.14 6.08 -20.08
CA VAL A 151 -15.82 5.61 -20.55
C VAL A 151 -15.87 5.19 -22.02
N SER A 152 -16.87 4.40 -22.43
CA SER A 152 -17.05 4.01 -23.83
C SER A 152 -17.30 5.22 -24.74
N THR A 153 -18.19 6.12 -24.33
CA THR A 153 -18.52 7.34 -25.08
C THR A 153 -17.32 8.28 -25.19
N PHE A 154 -16.55 8.42 -24.11
CA PHE A 154 -15.35 9.25 -24.09
C PHE A 154 -14.33 8.79 -25.13
N ALA A 155 -14.12 7.48 -25.28
CA ALA A 155 -13.20 6.94 -26.28
C ALA A 155 -13.63 7.31 -27.72
N GLU A 156 -14.92 7.21 -28.04
CA GLU A 156 -15.45 7.62 -29.35
C GLU A 156 -15.34 9.11 -29.59
N LEU A 157 -15.64 9.94 -28.57
CA LEU A 157 -15.54 11.38 -28.67
C LEU A 157 -14.10 11.85 -28.82
N PHE A 158 -13.17 11.25 -28.09
CA PHE A 158 -11.74 11.58 -28.15
C PHE A 158 -11.15 11.26 -29.53
N GLN A 159 -11.57 10.16 -30.16
CA GLN A 159 -11.16 9.84 -31.54
C GLN A 159 -11.67 10.87 -32.57
N LYS A 160 -12.88 11.41 -32.36
CA LYS A 160 -13.48 12.42 -33.26
C LYS A 160 -12.98 13.83 -32.99
N ASN A 161 -12.67 14.15 -31.73
CA ASN A 161 -12.20 15.45 -31.28
C ASN A 161 -11.12 15.28 -30.19
N PRO A 162 -9.84 15.44 -30.54
CA PRO A 162 -8.74 15.38 -29.57
C PRO A 162 -8.86 16.40 -28.43
N ASN A 163 -9.59 17.51 -28.62
CA ASN A 163 -9.78 18.58 -27.63
C ASN A 163 -11.07 18.39 -26.80
N VAL A 164 -11.63 17.18 -26.76
CA VAL A 164 -12.85 16.90 -25.98
C VAL A 164 -12.65 17.15 -24.48
N ILE A 165 -11.43 16.94 -23.96
CA ILE A 165 -11.10 17.19 -22.56
C ILE A 165 -11.27 18.68 -22.24
N ASP A 166 -10.70 19.58 -23.06
CA ASP A 166 -10.83 21.03 -22.84
C ASP A 166 -12.30 21.46 -22.84
N THR A 167 -13.08 20.91 -23.78
CA THR A 167 -14.53 21.19 -23.87
C THR A 167 -15.28 20.74 -22.61
N PHE A 168 -14.92 19.58 -22.05
CA PHE A 168 -15.51 19.08 -20.82
C PHE A 168 -15.04 19.87 -19.60
N SER A 169 -13.74 20.19 -19.52
CA SER A 169 -13.17 21.00 -18.45
C SER A 169 -13.86 22.37 -18.39
N ASP A 170 -13.98 23.08 -19.50
CA ASP A 170 -14.66 24.38 -19.57
C ASP A 170 -16.09 24.30 -19.05
N LYS A 171 -16.84 23.27 -19.47
CA LYS A 171 -18.23 23.07 -19.04
C LYS A 171 -18.35 22.74 -17.56
N VAL A 172 -17.41 21.98 -17.00
CA VAL A 172 -17.39 21.70 -15.56
C VAL A 172 -16.97 22.95 -14.77
N LEU A 173 -16.04 23.75 -15.27
CA LEU A 173 -15.62 24.99 -14.61
C LEU A 173 -16.73 26.05 -14.58
N GLU A 174 -17.61 26.09 -15.60
CA GLU A 174 -18.82 26.93 -15.58
C GLU A 174 -19.72 26.67 -14.37
N ILE A 175 -19.79 25.41 -13.89
CA ILE A 175 -20.62 25.03 -12.73
C ILE A 175 -19.83 24.92 -11.42
N LYS A 176 -18.49 24.85 -11.47
CA LYS A 176 -17.59 24.81 -10.31
C LYS A 176 -16.61 26.00 -10.31
N PRO A 177 -17.10 27.25 -10.19
CA PRO A 177 -16.24 28.45 -10.27
C PRO A 177 -15.27 28.60 -9.10
N ASP A 178 -15.51 27.89 -7.98
CA ASP A 178 -14.68 27.96 -6.76
C ASP A 178 -13.41 27.09 -6.84
N ILE A 179 -13.19 26.38 -7.96
CA ILE A 179 -11.97 25.60 -8.18
C ILE A 179 -10.81 26.55 -8.50
N GLU A 180 -9.83 26.60 -7.61
CA GLU A 180 -8.65 27.44 -7.76
C GLU A 180 -7.66 26.87 -8.80
N ASN A 181 -7.58 25.54 -8.93
CA ASN A 181 -6.71 24.88 -9.88
C ASN A 181 -7.52 24.06 -10.92
N PRO A 182 -7.77 24.63 -12.12
CA PRO A 182 -8.49 23.96 -13.20
C PRO A 182 -7.89 22.61 -13.62
N ASP A 183 -6.58 22.44 -13.48
CA ASP A 183 -5.87 21.21 -13.88
C ASP A 183 -6.37 19.99 -13.07
N ILE A 184 -6.95 20.20 -11.87
CA ILE A 184 -7.59 19.13 -11.09
C ILE A 184 -8.76 18.54 -11.87
N ILE A 185 -9.63 19.37 -12.45
CA ILE A 185 -10.77 18.91 -13.26
C ILE A 185 -10.26 18.20 -14.51
N THR A 186 -9.31 18.81 -15.21
CA THR A 186 -8.70 18.22 -16.42
C THR A 186 -8.11 16.84 -16.13
N ALA A 187 -7.34 16.70 -15.04
CA ALA A 187 -6.76 15.42 -14.65
C ALA A 187 -7.83 14.39 -14.24
N ILE A 188 -8.88 14.78 -13.51
CA ILE A 188 -10.01 13.88 -13.20
C ILE A 188 -10.67 13.38 -14.48
N LEU A 189 -10.91 14.25 -15.46
CA LEU A 189 -11.54 13.87 -16.73
C LEU A 189 -10.65 12.93 -17.56
N TRP A 190 -9.33 13.11 -17.53
CA TRP A 190 -8.40 12.17 -18.19
C TRP A 190 -8.50 10.73 -17.66
N THR A 191 -9.03 10.51 -16.45
CA THR A 191 -9.25 9.15 -15.93
C THR A 191 -10.32 8.37 -16.70
N LEU A 192 -11.18 9.04 -17.47
CA LEU A 192 -12.15 8.43 -18.39
C LEU A 192 -11.49 7.81 -19.62
N SER A 193 -10.22 8.13 -19.90
CA SER A 193 -9.51 7.56 -21.04
C SER A 193 -9.44 6.04 -20.95
N SER A 194 -9.74 5.38 -22.07
CA SER A 194 -9.53 3.94 -22.24
C SER A 194 -8.07 3.57 -22.39
N SER A 195 -7.18 4.55 -22.61
CA SER A 195 -5.73 4.33 -22.65
C SER A 195 -5.18 4.23 -21.24
N PRO A 196 -4.58 3.07 -20.85
CA PRO A 196 -3.98 2.91 -19.52
C PRO A 196 -2.92 3.98 -19.23
N ARG A 197 -2.19 4.43 -20.27
CA ARG A 197 -1.13 5.43 -20.13
C ARG A 197 -1.67 6.80 -19.69
N TYR A 198 -2.73 7.29 -20.32
CA TYR A 198 -3.33 8.58 -19.93
C TYR A 198 -3.95 8.50 -18.54
N GLN A 199 -4.59 7.37 -18.22
CA GLN A 199 -5.15 7.13 -16.89
C GLN A 199 -4.06 7.14 -15.79
N LEU A 200 -2.97 6.40 -15.99
CA LEU A 200 -1.86 6.34 -15.03
C LEU A 200 -1.19 7.71 -14.85
N ASN A 201 -0.97 8.45 -15.94
CA ASN A 201 -0.40 9.80 -15.85
C ASN A 201 -1.33 10.78 -15.11
N ALA A 202 -2.63 10.72 -15.37
CA ALA A 202 -3.62 11.55 -14.68
C ALA A 202 -3.62 11.27 -13.17
N ILE A 203 -3.63 10.00 -12.78
CA ILE A 203 -3.59 9.59 -11.36
C ILE A 203 -2.27 10.00 -10.72
N LYS A 204 -1.13 9.82 -11.43
CA LYS A 204 0.18 10.26 -10.95
C LYS A 204 0.23 11.77 -10.71
N TRP A 205 -0.36 12.57 -11.59
CA TRP A 205 -0.46 14.01 -11.42
C TRP A 205 -1.38 14.37 -10.25
N LEU A 206 -2.56 13.74 -10.14
CA LEU A 206 -3.49 13.91 -9.02
C LEU A 206 -2.88 13.50 -7.67
N ALA A 207 -1.92 12.59 -7.67
CA ALA A 207 -1.13 12.20 -6.50
C ALA A 207 -0.01 13.22 -6.14
N GLY A 208 0.09 14.34 -6.86
CA GLY A 208 1.12 15.36 -6.68
C GLY A 208 2.48 15.00 -7.32
N GLY A 209 2.49 14.06 -8.27
CA GLY A 209 3.69 13.65 -9.01
C GLY A 209 3.95 14.51 -10.24
N GLU A 210 5.21 14.63 -10.64
CA GLU A 210 5.60 15.29 -11.89
C GLU A 210 5.46 14.34 -13.09
N LEU A 211 4.97 14.86 -14.21
CA LEU A 211 4.94 14.21 -15.51
C LEU A 211 6.10 14.71 -16.39
N PRO A 212 6.58 13.89 -17.36
CA PRO A 212 7.44 14.41 -18.42
C PRO A 212 6.79 15.61 -19.10
N GLN A 213 7.55 16.68 -19.39
CA GLN A 213 6.97 17.93 -19.89
C GLN A 213 6.14 17.73 -21.17
N SER A 214 6.63 16.91 -22.11
CA SER A 214 5.90 16.55 -23.33
C SER A 214 4.54 15.89 -23.06
N ARG A 215 4.42 15.14 -21.95
CA ARG A 215 3.17 14.49 -21.52
C ARG A 215 2.25 15.44 -20.78
N ALA A 216 2.82 16.28 -19.94
CA ALA A 216 2.10 17.33 -19.25
C ALA A 216 1.43 18.27 -20.27
N ASP A 217 2.19 18.76 -21.25
CA ASP A 217 1.71 19.61 -22.34
C ASP A 217 0.63 18.91 -23.19
N ALA A 218 0.85 17.64 -23.55
CA ALA A 218 -0.12 16.87 -24.33
C ALA A 218 -1.44 16.60 -23.59
N MET A 219 -1.42 16.63 -22.26
CA MET A 219 -2.61 16.45 -21.41
C MET A 219 -3.20 17.78 -20.94
N GLY A 220 -2.59 18.92 -21.29
CA GLY A 220 -3.00 20.23 -20.79
C GLY A 220 -2.85 20.37 -19.27
N LEU A 221 -1.81 19.74 -18.69
CA LEU A 221 -1.55 19.75 -17.25
C LEU A 221 -0.26 20.50 -16.93
N SER A 222 -0.27 21.33 -15.90
CA SER A 222 0.92 22.01 -15.39
C SER A 222 1.58 21.18 -14.30
N ASN A 223 2.90 20.98 -14.38
CA ASN A 223 3.61 20.27 -13.32
C ASN A 223 3.61 21.06 -12.00
N PRO A 224 3.35 20.41 -10.84
CA PRO A 224 3.33 21.08 -9.55
C PRO A 224 4.70 21.67 -9.19
N SER A 225 4.69 22.77 -8.44
CA SER A 225 5.90 23.45 -8.02
C SER A 225 6.61 22.66 -6.92
N LYS A 226 7.95 22.69 -6.92
CA LYS A 226 8.75 22.12 -5.81
C LYS A 226 8.77 22.99 -4.56
N LYS A 227 8.33 24.24 -4.67
CA LYS A 227 8.23 25.18 -3.53
C LYS A 227 6.89 24.97 -2.84
N ASN A 228 6.85 24.98 -1.51
CA ASN A 228 5.62 24.85 -0.71
C ASN A 228 4.78 23.59 -0.98
N ARG A 229 5.44 22.49 -1.35
CA ARG A 229 4.81 21.19 -1.70
C ARG A 229 3.70 20.76 -0.73
N GLU A 230 3.91 20.87 0.58
CA GLU A 230 2.90 20.48 1.59
C GLU A 230 1.63 21.36 1.54
N ALA A 231 1.79 22.66 1.34
CA ALA A 231 0.66 23.58 1.28
C ALA A 231 -0.12 23.39 -0.02
N GLU A 232 0.58 23.24 -1.15
CA GLU A 232 -0.03 22.93 -2.44
C GLU A 232 -0.74 21.58 -2.40
N ALA A 233 -0.10 20.54 -1.85
CA ALA A 233 -0.71 19.22 -1.72
C ALA A 233 -2.00 19.27 -0.91
N PHE A 234 -2.01 19.98 0.22
CA PHE A 234 -3.21 20.09 1.04
C PHE A 234 -4.31 20.92 0.37
N ASN A 235 -3.95 21.93 -0.42
CA ASN A 235 -4.93 22.67 -1.21
C ASN A 235 -5.58 21.78 -2.28
N THR A 236 -4.79 20.97 -2.98
CA THR A 236 -5.28 19.97 -3.94
C THR A 236 -6.20 18.96 -3.27
N VAL A 237 -5.82 18.45 -2.09
CA VAL A 237 -6.68 17.57 -1.27
C VAL A 237 -8.02 18.21 -0.99
N ARG A 238 -8.04 19.47 -0.54
CA ARG A 238 -9.28 20.20 -0.25
C ARG A 238 -10.19 20.31 -1.45
N GLN A 239 -9.65 20.74 -2.60
CA GLN A 239 -10.43 20.87 -3.83
C GLN A 239 -11.00 19.53 -4.31
N ILE A 240 -10.23 18.43 -4.23
CA ILE A 240 -10.71 17.09 -4.56
C ILE A 240 -11.84 16.65 -3.62
N LEU A 241 -11.66 16.83 -2.31
CA LEU A 241 -12.65 16.43 -1.30
C LEU A 241 -13.93 17.25 -1.39
N ASP A 242 -13.81 18.53 -1.75
CA ASP A 242 -14.96 19.40 -2.02
C ASP A 242 -15.75 18.93 -3.24
N LEU A 243 -15.07 18.62 -4.35
CA LEU A 243 -15.72 18.06 -5.55
C LEU A 243 -16.44 16.75 -5.24
N ILE A 244 -15.82 15.86 -4.47
CA ILE A 244 -16.44 14.60 -4.05
C ILE A 244 -17.69 14.86 -3.21
N SER A 245 -17.59 15.78 -2.26
CA SER A 245 -18.64 16.07 -1.28
C SER A 245 -19.94 16.53 -1.93
N ASP A 246 -19.91 17.13 -3.12
CA ASP A 246 -21.13 17.52 -3.85
C ASP A 246 -21.99 16.30 -4.22
N TYR A 247 -21.37 15.15 -4.49
CA TYR A 247 -22.06 13.96 -5.00
C TYR A 247 -22.29 12.89 -3.94
N LYS A 248 -21.26 12.58 -3.14
CA LYS A 248 -21.31 11.51 -2.15
C LYS A 248 -20.52 11.89 -0.89
N PRO A 249 -20.94 11.42 0.31
CA PRO A 249 -20.05 11.41 1.46
C PRO A 249 -18.78 10.61 1.16
N ILE A 250 -17.68 10.98 1.81
CA ILE A 250 -16.44 10.22 1.79
C ILE A 250 -16.14 9.61 3.15
N VAL A 251 -15.68 8.36 3.19
CA VAL A 251 -15.16 7.71 4.39
C VAL A 251 -13.65 7.60 4.27
N ILE A 252 -12.93 8.25 5.19
CA ILE A 252 -11.47 8.24 5.22
C ILE A 252 -11.02 7.46 6.45
N CYS A 253 -10.31 6.36 6.22
CA CYS A 253 -9.84 5.45 7.25
C CYS A 253 -8.32 5.61 7.46
N PHE A 254 -7.92 5.85 8.71
CA PHE A 254 -6.55 5.79 9.17
C PHE A 254 -6.35 4.53 10.02
N ASP A 255 -5.44 3.65 9.62
CA ASP A 255 -5.15 2.38 10.30
C ASP A 255 -3.64 2.24 10.59
N GLU A 256 -3.25 1.21 11.35
CA GLU A 256 -1.85 0.87 11.67
C GLU A 256 -1.05 2.07 12.25
N LEU A 257 -1.68 2.87 13.12
CA LEU A 257 -1.06 4.08 13.69
C LEU A 257 -0.12 3.82 14.87
N ASP A 258 -0.09 2.58 15.34
CA ASP A 258 0.58 2.17 16.58
C ASP A 258 2.08 1.88 16.43
N VAL A 259 2.66 2.15 15.25
CA VAL A 259 4.07 1.92 14.96
C VAL A 259 4.95 2.97 15.64
N ALA A 260 6.08 2.54 16.21
CA ALA A 260 7.06 3.39 16.89
C ALA A 260 7.91 4.24 15.91
N GLU A 261 7.27 4.97 15.01
CA GLU A 261 7.91 5.94 14.12
C GLU A 261 7.65 7.38 14.61
N CYS A 262 8.67 8.23 14.50
CA CYS A 262 8.58 9.65 14.83
C CYS A 262 9.08 10.53 13.68
N ASN A 263 8.53 11.74 13.56
CA ASN A 263 9.03 12.74 12.62
C ASN A 263 10.27 13.47 13.18
N ASP A 264 10.83 14.40 12.39
CA ASP A 264 12.06 15.15 12.76
C ASP A 264 11.85 16.01 14.03
N ALA A 265 10.60 16.31 14.39
CA ALA A 265 10.22 17.07 15.59
C ALA A 265 9.89 16.18 16.81
N GLY A 266 10.02 14.86 16.69
CA GLY A 266 9.77 13.91 17.77
C GLY A 266 8.29 13.56 17.99
N PHE A 267 7.39 13.95 17.09
CA PHE A 267 5.99 13.53 17.14
C PHE A 267 5.85 12.13 16.54
N SER A 268 5.13 11.27 17.26
CA SER A 268 4.78 9.93 16.80
C SER A 268 3.86 9.96 15.57
N LYS A 269 3.85 8.85 14.81
CA LYS A 269 2.92 8.64 13.68
C LYS A 269 1.47 8.94 14.06
N SER A 270 1.01 8.43 15.19
CA SER A 270 -0.36 8.63 15.68
C SER A 270 -0.68 10.12 15.90
N GLN A 271 0.25 10.90 16.46
CA GLN A 271 0.09 12.34 16.71
C GLN A 271 0.07 13.17 15.42
N VAL A 272 0.94 12.83 14.47
CA VAL A 272 0.99 13.49 13.15
C VAL A 272 -0.31 13.22 12.38
N VAL A 273 -0.76 11.97 12.34
CA VAL A 273 -2.00 11.59 11.66
C VAL A 273 -3.24 12.15 12.36
N ALA A 274 -3.29 12.18 13.70
CA ALA A 274 -4.38 12.81 14.43
C ALA A 274 -4.50 14.31 14.12
N SER A 275 -3.36 14.99 13.96
CA SER A 275 -3.30 16.40 13.55
C SER A 275 -3.81 16.59 12.12
N LEU A 276 -3.42 15.72 11.19
CA LEU A 276 -3.99 15.69 9.83
C LEU A 276 -5.51 15.46 9.88
N GLY A 277 -5.99 14.51 10.68
CA GLY A 277 -7.41 14.21 10.85
C GLY A 277 -8.21 15.43 11.32
N LYS A 278 -7.66 16.21 12.27
CA LYS A 278 -8.23 17.51 12.66
C LYS A 278 -8.29 18.49 11.49
N ASP A 279 -7.20 18.64 10.74
CA ASP A 279 -7.14 19.54 9.58
C ASP A 279 -8.17 19.15 8.50
N LEU A 280 -8.33 17.86 8.25
CA LEU A 280 -9.32 17.30 7.32
C LEU A 280 -10.75 17.49 7.82
N TYR A 281 -11.02 17.27 9.11
CA TYR A 281 -12.35 17.48 9.69
C TYR A 281 -12.86 18.90 9.43
N ASN A 282 -11.98 19.89 9.57
CA ASN A 282 -12.32 21.30 9.33
C ASN A 282 -12.44 21.65 7.84
N SER A 283 -11.95 20.80 6.94
CA SER A 283 -11.86 21.10 5.52
C SER A 283 -12.86 20.33 4.66
N ILE A 284 -13.36 19.16 5.12
CA ILE A 284 -14.30 18.33 4.38
C ILE A 284 -15.73 18.83 4.58
N LYS A 285 -16.51 18.94 3.50
CA LYS A 285 -17.93 19.31 3.58
C LYS A 285 -18.82 18.14 4.02
N ARG A 286 -18.58 16.93 3.49
CA ARG A 286 -19.40 15.73 3.75
C ARG A 286 -18.56 14.48 3.91
N GLY A 287 -18.31 14.03 5.14
CA GLY A 287 -17.50 12.83 5.33
C GLY A 287 -17.43 12.24 6.73
N VAL A 288 -16.95 11.01 6.82
CA VAL A 288 -16.65 10.30 8.06
C VAL A 288 -15.14 10.11 8.14
N LEU A 289 -14.54 10.52 9.25
CA LEU A 289 -13.15 10.21 9.57
C LEU A 289 -13.13 9.03 10.52
N LEU A 290 -12.57 7.91 10.09
CA LEU A 290 -12.41 6.71 10.90
C LEU A 290 -10.94 6.54 11.25
N THR A 291 -10.61 6.50 12.54
CA THR A 291 -9.22 6.32 12.99
C THR A 291 -9.15 5.09 13.88
N ALA A 292 -8.25 4.16 13.58
CA ALA A 292 -8.09 2.91 14.30
C ALA A 292 -6.70 2.83 14.95
N MET A 293 -6.67 2.56 16.26
CA MET A 293 -5.43 2.50 17.04
C MET A 293 -5.59 1.64 18.31
N TYR A 294 -4.49 1.40 19.04
CA TYR A 294 -4.53 0.80 20.38
C TYR A 294 -5.08 1.76 21.43
N PRO A 295 -5.71 1.23 22.49
CA PRO A 295 -6.18 2.04 23.61
C PRO A 295 -5.05 2.89 24.24
N GLU A 296 -3.84 2.34 24.40
CA GLU A 296 -2.69 3.09 24.94
C GLU A 296 -2.26 4.21 23.99
N THR A 297 -2.20 3.96 22.68
CA THR A 297 -1.87 4.99 21.69
C THR A 297 -2.82 6.18 21.76
N TRP A 298 -4.13 5.91 21.87
CA TRP A 298 -5.12 6.98 22.05
C TRP A 298 -4.89 7.76 23.34
N LYS A 299 -4.72 7.05 24.46
CA LYS A 299 -4.61 7.65 25.80
C LYS A 299 -3.29 8.39 26.03
N ASP A 300 -2.18 7.80 25.62
CA ASP A 300 -0.84 8.20 26.03
C ASP A 300 -0.12 9.01 24.95
N GLN A 301 -0.50 8.89 23.67
CA GLN A 301 0.10 9.66 22.57
C GLN A 301 -0.83 10.76 22.04
N VAL A 302 -2.06 10.41 21.68
CA VAL A 302 -2.99 11.38 21.06
C VAL A 302 -3.54 12.35 22.11
N ARG A 303 -4.03 11.84 23.25
CA ARG A 303 -4.58 12.68 24.32
C ARG A 303 -3.54 13.43 25.16
N SER A 304 -2.24 13.13 24.98
CA SER A 304 -1.15 13.84 25.65
C SER A 304 -0.65 15.07 24.88
N LEU A 305 -1.17 15.33 23.67
CA LEU A 305 -0.85 16.54 22.91
C LEU A 305 -1.33 17.80 23.66
N SER A 306 -0.55 18.89 23.56
CA SER A 306 -0.91 20.17 24.19
C SER A 306 -2.21 20.78 23.68
N TYR A 307 -2.66 20.37 22.50
CA TYR A 307 -3.94 20.76 21.86
C TYR A 307 -4.87 19.56 21.67
N ALA A 308 -4.75 18.54 22.54
CA ALA A 308 -5.52 17.30 22.45
C ALA A 308 -7.03 17.52 22.43
N GLU A 309 -7.58 18.48 23.20
CA GLU A 309 -9.02 18.76 23.21
C GLU A 309 -9.55 19.05 21.81
N ALA A 310 -8.84 19.90 21.06
CA ALA A 310 -9.21 20.24 19.69
C ALA A 310 -9.16 19.03 18.73
N ILE A 311 -8.30 18.04 18.99
CA ILE A 311 -8.25 16.79 18.23
C ILE A 311 -9.40 15.88 18.65
N VAL A 312 -9.56 15.65 19.96
CA VAL A 312 -10.56 14.75 20.55
C VAL A 312 -11.98 15.18 20.13
N ASP A 313 -12.29 16.48 20.17
CA ASP A 313 -13.61 16.99 19.76
C ASP A 313 -13.94 16.73 18.29
N ARG A 314 -12.93 16.46 17.46
CA ARG A 314 -13.08 16.26 16.00
C ARG A 314 -13.00 14.79 15.63
N ILE A 315 -11.86 14.14 15.86
CA ILE A 315 -11.63 12.75 15.43
C ILE A 315 -12.13 11.73 16.46
N GLY A 316 -12.29 12.13 17.72
CA GLY A 316 -12.75 11.31 18.84
C GLY A 316 -14.17 11.65 19.30
N GLU A 317 -14.99 12.28 18.46
CA GLU A 317 -16.38 12.61 18.79
C GLU A 317 -17.17 11.36 19.20
N THR A 318 -16.92 10.25 18.51
CA THR A 318 -17.38 8.92 18.91
C THR A 318 -16.17 8.02 19.10
N ILE A 319 -16.00 7.45 20.30
CA ILE A 319 -14.94 6.48 20.60
C ILE A 319 -15.59 5.12 20.79
N LEU A 320 -15.14 4.12 20.05
CA LEU A 320 -15.70 2.78 20.04
C LEU A 320 -14.62 1.76 20.37
N GLU A 321 -14.87 0.94 21.38
CA GLU A 321 -14.01 -0.17 21.72
C GLU A 321 -14.49 -1.44 21.00
N LEU A 322 -13.56 -2.21 20.43
CA LEU A 322 -13.91 -3.53 19.87
C LEU A 322 -13.94 -4.57 20.98
N ASN A 323 -14.87 -5.51 20.87
CA ASN A 323 -15.06 -6.55 21.86
C ASN A 323 -14.21 -7.78 21.52
N TYR A 324 -13.73 -8.44 22.57
CA TYR A 324 -13.25 -9.82 22.47
C TYR A 324 -14.37 -10.77 22.04
N LEU A 325 -14.00 -11.87 21.39
CA LEU A 325 -14.96 -12.83 20.87
C LEU A 325 -15.53 -13.69 22.01
N ASN A 326 -16.84 -13.85 22.06
CA ASN A 326 -17.48 -14.83 22.94
C ASN A 326 -17.67 -16.19 22.24
N SER A 327 -18.19 -17.20 22.95
CA SER A 327 -18.46 -18.54 22.41
C SER A 327 -19.27 -18.55 21.11
N THR A 328 -20.27 -17.69 20.98
CA THR A 328 -21.09 -17.58 19.76
C THR A 328 -20.29 -16.94 18.64
N ASP A 329 -19.53 -15.89 18.93
CA ASP A 329 -18.68 -15.21 17.95
C ASP A 329 -17.62 -16.14 17.36
N VAL A 330 -16.97 -16.95 18.21
CA VAL A 330 -15.97 -17.95 17.78
C VAL A 330 -16.58 -18.96 16.81
N THR A 331 -17.71 -19.57 17.17
CA THR A 331 -18.38 -20.53 16.28
C THR A 331 -18.83 -19.89 14.96
N THR A 332 -19.33 -18.66 15.01
CA THR A 332 -19.76 -17.92 13.81
C THR A 332 -18.58 -17.62 12.89
N LEU A 333 -17.47 -17.15 13.47
CA LEU A 333 -16.24 -16.86 12.73
C LEU A 333 -15.71 -18.10 12.01
N VAL A 334 -15.53 -19.19 12.74
CA VAL A 334 -14.98 -20.43 12.20
C VAL A 334 -15.90 -21.00 11.13
N SER A 335 -17.22 -21.02 11.37
CA SER A 335 -18.18 -21.50 10.38
C SER A 335 -18.13 -20.71 9.07
N GLN A 336 -18.01 -19.38 9.14
CA GLN A 336 -17.92 -18.55 7.93
C GLN A 336 -16.61 -18.79 7.18
N TRP A 337 -15.50 -18.95 7.90
CA TRP A 337 -14.19 -19.24 7.30
C TRP A 337 -14.18 -20.59 6.55
N LEU A 338 -14.79 -21.59 7.16
CA LEU A 338 -14.92 -22.93 6.57
C LEU A 338 -15.88 -22.94 5.40
N LYS A 339 -16.99 -22.20 5.50
CA LYS A 339 -17.96 -22.08 4.42
C LYS A 339 -17.29 -21.60 3.14
N ASP A 340 -16.54 -20.50 3.20
CA ASP A 340 -15.83 -19.96 2.03
C ASP A 340 -14.83 -20.97 1.45
N PHE A 341 -14.12 -21.72 2.31
CA PHE A 341 -13.18 -22.76 1.88
C PHE A 341 -13.89 -23.93 1.17
N TYR A 342 -14.96 -24.47 1.77
CA TYR A 342 -15.68 -25.61 1.21
C TYR A 342 -16.53 -25.23 -0.01
N GLU A 343 -16.99 -23.99 -0.11
CA GLU A 343 -17.61 -23.43 -1.33
C GLU A 343 -16.64 -23.44 -2.50
N GLN A 344 -15.39 -22.98 -2.28
CA GLN A 344 -14.36 -22.95 -3.30
C GLN A 344 -13.92 -24.34 -3.79
N GLN A 345 -14.07 -25.36 -2.94
CA GLN A 345 -13.75 -26.75 -3.27
C GLN A 345 -14.98 -27.55 -3.75
N GLU A 346 -16.16 -26.92 -3.82
CA GLU A 346 -17.44 -27.58 -4.18
C GLU A 346 -17.81 -28.76 -3.23
N LEU A 347 -17.37 -28.69 -1.97
CA LEU A 347 -17.50 -29.78 -0.98
C LEU A 347 -18.64 -29.62 0.03
N ILE A 348 -19.41 -28.53 0.00
CA ILE A 348 -20.44 -28.23 1.03
C ILE A 348 -21.40 -29.41 1.25
N ALA A 349 -21.87 -30.05 0.18
CA ALA A 349 -22.85 -31.13 0.25
C ALA A 349 -22.32 -32.39 0.96
N GLN A 350 -21.01 -32.47 1.17
CA GLN A 350 -20.32 -33.62 1.75
C GLN A 350 -19.96 -33.39 3.23
N LEU A 351 -20.23 -32.20 3.77
CA LEU A 351 -19.87 -31.83 5.14
C LEU A 351 -20.79 -32.50 6.17
N PRO A 352 -20.24 -33.15 7.22
CA PRO A 352 -21.04 -33.65 8.33
C PRO A 352 -21.77 -32.54 9.09
N HIS A 353 -21.10 -31.40 9.27
CA HIS A 353 -21.63 -30.18 9.88
C HIS A 353 -20.79 -28.96 9.47
N PRO A 354 -21.29 -27.72 9.63
CA PRO A 354 -20.62 -26.50 9.15
C PRO A 354 -19.26 -26.19 9.79
N LEU A 355 -18.97 -26.78 10.94
CA LEU A 355 -17.73 -26.59 11.71
C LEU A 355 -16.68 -27.68 11.47
N PHE A 356 -16.97 -28.69 10.64
CA PHE A 356 -16.04 -29.80 10.40
C PHE A 356 -14.70 -29.27 9.86
N PRO A 357 -13.54 -29.71 10.37
CA PRO A 357 -13.30 -30.85 11.26
C PRO A 357 -13.34 -30.57 12.77
N PHE A 358 -13.72 -29.36 13.21
CA PHE A 358 -13.72 -29.00 14.63
C PHE A 358 -14.99 -29.42 15.36
N GLU A 359 -14.85 -29.79 16.64
CA GLU A 359 -15.99 -29.99 17.54
C GLU A 359 -16.53 -28.63 18.03
N GLU A 360 -17.84 -28.43 17.96
CA GLU A 360 -18.49 -27.19 18.37
C GLU A 360 -18.27 -26.90 19.87
N GLU A 361 -18.31 -27.93 20.72
CA GLU A 361 -18.08 -27.78 22.16
C GLU A 361 -16.69 -27.20 22.47
N LYS A 362 -15.66 -27.64 21.75
CA LYS A 362 -14.28 -27.13 21.94
C LYS A 362 -14.17 -25.66 21.55
N LEU A 363 -14.81 -25.27 20.44
CA LEU A 363 -14.84 -23.87 20.00
C LEU A 363 -15.61 -22.98 20.98
N ARG A 364 -16.74 -23.48 21.51
CA ARG A 364 -17.53 -22.76 22.52
C ARG A 364 -16.78 -22.61 23.83
N GLU A 365 -16.07 -23.64 24.27
CA GLU A 365 -15.22 -23.60 25.46
C GLU A 365 -14.10 -22.58 25.29
N PHE A 366 -13.40 -22.62 24.15
CA PHE A 366 -12.36 -21.65 23.82
C PHE A 366 -12.88 -20.20 23.82
N GLY A 367 -14.09 -19.98 23.31
CA GLY A 367 -14.72 -18.66 23.37
C GLY A 367 -15.07 -18.13 24.78
N LYS A 368 -15.08 -18.98 25.82
CA LYS A 368 -15.23 -18.52 27.21
C LYS A 368 -14.00 -17.76 27.71
N GLU A 369 -12.83 -18.04 27.14
CA GLU A 369 -11.57 -17.34 27.43
C GLU A 369 -11.52 -15.93 26.85
N ARG A 370 -12.54 -15.54 26.08
CA ARG A 370 -12.63 -14.25 25.37
C ARG A 370 -11.42 -14.00 24.46
N PRO A 371 -11.15 -14.91 23.49
CA PRO A 371 -10.00 -14.78 22.61
C PRO A 371 -10.15 -13.59 21.65
N THR A 372 -9.02 -13.11 21.13
CA THR A 372 -9.03 -12.21 19.98
C THR A 372 -9.32 -12.98 18.70
N PHE A 373 -9.71 -12.26 17.65
CA PHE A 373 -9.91 -12.83 16.32
C PHE A 373 -8.66 -13.57 15.82
N ARG A 374 -7.48 -12.96 15.96
CA ARG A 374 -6.20 -13.57 15.58
C ARG A 374 -5.92 -14.84 16.38
N THR A 375 -6.20 -14.83 17.68
CA THR A 375 -6.02 -16.01 18.55
C THR A 375 -6.89 -17.18 18.10
N VAL A 376 -8.15 -16.93 17.70
CA VAL A 376 -9.05 -17.97 17.16
C VAL A 376 -8.49 -18.58 15.88
N LEU A 377 -8.12 -17.76 14.89
CA LEU A 377 -7.60 -18.30 13.63
C LEU A 377 -6.30 -19.09 13.84
N LYS A 378 -5.45 -18.66 14.78
CA LYS A 378 -4.24 -19.42 15.16
C LYS A 378 -4.56 -20.75 15.79
N TRP A 379 -5.54 -20.77 16.69
CA TRP A 379 -5.99 -22.01 17.30
C TRP A 379 -6.55 -22.96 16.23
N CYS A 380 -7.39 -22.48 15.32
CA CYS A 380 -7.92 -23.28 14.22
C CYS A 380 -6.81 -23.80 13.30
N SER A 381 -5.84 -22.97 12.94
CA SER A 381 -4.69 -23.39 12.13
C SER A 381 -3.89 -24.51 12.79
N LYS A 382 -3.63 -24.41 14.10
CA LYS A 382 -2.87 -25.42 14.87
C LYS A 382 -3.65 -26.72 15.12
N ASN A 383 -4.98 -26.67 15.16
CA ASN A 383 -5.84 -27.82 15.43
C ASN A 383 -6.55 -28.34 14.15
N TRP A 384 -6.02 -27.98 12.97
CA TRP A 384 -6.56 -28.40 11.67
C TRP A 384 -6.16 -29.85 11.37
N GLU A 385 -6.92 -30.80 11.90
CA GLU A 385 -6.67 -32.23 11.74
C GLU A 385 -7.99 -33.00 11.59
N ILE A 386 -7.95 -34.13 10.87
CA ILE A 386 -9.10 -35.03 10.76
C ILE A 386 -9.24 -35.78 12.09
N PRO A 387 -10.45 -35.83 12.71
CA PRO A 387 -10.63 -36.53 13.96
C PRO A 387 -10.17 -38.00 13.86
N PRO A 388 -9.46 -38.54 14.86
CA PRO A 388 -8.83 -39.87 14.78
C PRO A 388 -9.83 -41.02 14.57
N ASN A 389 -11.12 -40.81 14.84
CA ASN A 389 -12.19 -41.77 14.58
C ASN A 389 -12.65 -41.81 13.12
N ALA A 390 -12.07 -40.98 12.24
CA ALA A 390 -12.47 -40.83 10.84
C ALA A 390 -11.39 -41.27 9.82
N GLU A 391 -10.26 -41.84 10.26
CA GLU A 391 -9.22 -42.37 9.36
C GLU A 391 -9.00 -43.89 9.50
N GLU A 392 -8.98 -44.59 8.36
CA GLU A 392 -8.05 -45.71 8.16
C GLU A 392 -6.63 -45.17 7.95
N LYS A 393 -5.69 -45.76 8.68
CA LYS A 393 -4.29 -45.38 8.86
C LYS A 393 -3.60 -44.92 7.57
N SER A 394 -3.31 -43.62 7.48
CA SER A 394 -2.18 -43.14 6.68
C SER A 394 -1.69 -41.80 7.22
N LYS A 395 -0.56 -41.82 7.94
CA LYS A 395 0.22 -40.63 8.29
C LYS A 395 1.02 -40.19 7.06
N PRO A 396 0.86 -38.96 6.54
CA PRO A 396 1.93 -38.31 5.83
C PRO A 396 2.81 -37.60 6.87
N ILE A 397 4.09 -37.95 6.91
CA ILE A 397 5.11 -37.14 7.56
C ILE A 397 5.33 -35.94 6.62
N GLN A 398 4.62 -34.83 6.85
CA GLN A 398 4.98 -33.58 6.20
C GLN A 398 6.28 -33.08 6.84
N PRO A 399 7.28 -32.66 6.05
CA PRO A 399 8.44 -31.98 6.62
C PRO A 399 7.97 -30.73 7.34
N LYS A 400 8.49 -30.47 8.55
CA LYS A 400 8.23 -29.20 9.27
C LYS A 400 8.69 -28.06 8.37
N LYS A 401 7.74 -27.39 7.70
CA LYS A 401 7.98 -26.14 6.99
C LYS A 401 8.55 -25.12 7.97
N HIS A 402 9.45 -24.28 7.50
CA HIS A 402 9.96 -23.19 8.32
C HIS A 402 8.78 -22.25 8.68
N PRO A 403 8.65 -21.73 9.92
CA PRO A 403 7.51 -20.90 10.32
C PRO A 403 7.28 -19.65 9.45
N VAL A 404 8.35 -19.18 8.78
CA VAL A 404 8.31 -18.03 7.86
C VAL A 404 7.86 -18.42 6.44
N GLU A 405 8.00 -19.68 6.05
CA GLU A 405 7.85 -20.15 4.66
C GLU A 405 6.45 -19.88 4.10
N SER A 406 5.39 -20.24 4.82
CA SER A 406 4.01 -20.03 4.36
C SER A 406 3.66 -18.54 4.23
N VAL A 407 4.23 -17.70 5.07
CA VAL A 407 4.02 -16.25 5.04
C VAL A 407 4.79 -15.63 3.87
N TYR A 408 6.04 -16.03 3.67
CA TYR A 408 6.86 -15.59 2.55
C TYR A 408 6.25 -15.98 1.20
N ASP A 409 5.82 -17.23 1.05
CA ASP A 409 5.19 -17.73 -0.18
C ASP A 409 3.91 -16.94 -0.50
N LYS A 410 3.14 -16.58 0.52
CA LYS A 410 1.97 -15.69 0.37
C LYS A 410 2.39 -14.30 -0.12
N GLU A 411 3.39 -13.67 0.49
CA GLU A 411 3.87 -12.35 0.03
C GLU A 411 4.36 -12.39 -1.43
N LEU A 412 5.06 -13.47 -1.78
CA LEU A 412 5.61 -13.67 -3.11
C LEU A 412 4.50 -13.87 -4.15
N ALA A 413 3.50 -14.70 -3.84
CA ALA A 413 2.33 -14.92 -4.69
C ALA A 413 1.55 -13.63 -4.91
N ASP A 414 1.35 -12.83 -3.86
CA ASP A 414 0.63 -11.56 -3.95
C ASP A 414 1.38 -10.52 -4.80
N LEU A 415 2.72 -10.49 -4.71
CA LEU A 415 3.56 -9.62 -5.54
C LEU A 415 3.52 -10.02 -7.02
N ASN A 416 3.25 -11.28 -7.37
CA ASN A 416 3.13 -11.68 -8.77
C ASN A 416 1.99 -11.00 -9.50
N GLY A 417 0.89 -10.70 -8.81
CA GLY A 417 -0.25 -9.96 -9.38
C GLY A 417 -0.02 -8.45 -9.50
N ASN A 418 0.76 -7.86 -8.58
CA ASN A 418 0.71 -6.41 -8.32
C ASN A 418 2.08 -5.71 -8.29
N ILE A 419 3.17 -6.36 -8.75
CA ILE A 419 4.53 -5.77 -8.70
C ILE A 419 4.64 -4.38 -9.34
N LYS A 420 3.79 -4.06 -10.32
CA LYS A 420 3.77 -2.77 -11.02
C LYS A 420 3.45 -1.59 -10.10
N ASP A 421 2.68 -1.80 -9.03
CA ASP A 421 2.35 -0.73 -8.09
C ASP A 421 3.53 -0.41 -7.16
N TYR A 422 4.49 -1.33 -7.00
CA TYR A 422 5.63 -1.19 -6.08
C TYR A 422 6.92 -0.83 -6.79
N ILE A 423 7.08 -1.24 -8.06
CA ILE A 423 8.33 -1.04 -8.81
C ILE A 423 8.64 0.44 -9.04
N GLU A 424 7.65 1.34 -8.98
CA GLU A 424 7.90 2.79 -9.11
C GLU A 424 8.14 3.49 -7.75
N ASP A 425 7.90 2.83 -6.62
CA ASP A 425 8.10 3.40 -5.30
C ASP A 425 9.57 3.30 -4.87
N THR A 426 10.32 4.35 -5.20
CA THR A 426 11.75 4.42 -4.86
C THR A 426 12.02 4.29 -3.35
N THR A 427 11.15 4.83 -2.50
CA THR A 427 11.34 4.79 -1.05
C THR A 427 11.24 3.35 -0.57
N LEU A 428 10.20 2.62 -1.02
CA LEU A 428 10.02 1.22 -0.70
C LEU A 428 11.16 0.35 -1.22
N LEU A 429 11.53 0.51 -2.49
CA LEU A 429 12.64 -0.22 -3.11
C LEU A 429 13.94 -0.03 -2.33
N THR A 430 14.21 1.20 -1.92
CA THR A 430 15.40 1.56 -1.14
C THR A 430 15.40 0.89 0.22
N LYS A 431 14.29 0.98 0.98
CA LYS A 431 14.19 0.36 2.30
C LYS A 431 14.36 -1.16 2.21
N SER A 432 13.75 -1.77 1.20
CA SER A 432 13.89 -3.20 0.90
C SER A 432 15.35 -3.58 0.62
N LEU A 433 16.02 -2.88 -0.29
CA LEU A 433 17.44 -3.16 -0.58
C LEU A 433 18.33 -2.93 0.64
N HIS A 434 18.15 -1.83 1.38
CA HIS A 434 18.91 -1.56 2.59
C HIS A 434 18.76 -2.68 3.62
N PHE A 435 17.53 -3.15 3.86
CA PHE A 435 17.25 -4.28 4.75
C PHE A 435 17.99 -5.55 4.30
N ASN A 436 17.81 -5.95 3.03
CA ASN A 436 18.43 -7.17 2.52
C ASN A 436 19.96 -7.10 2.52
N PHE A 437 20.58 -5.94 2.24
CA PHE A 437 22.03 -5.78 2.39
C PHE A 437 22.48 -5.82 3.86
N SER A 438 21.64 -5.39 4.79
CA SER A 438 21.96 -5.46 6.23
C SER A 438 22.05 -6.92 6.71
N THR A 439 21.33 -7.85 6.08
CA THR A 439 21.43 -9.29 6.38
C THR A 439 22.70 -9.94 5.83
N LEU A 440 23.48 -9.24 5.01
CA LEU A 440 24.76 -9.71 4.48
C LEU A 440 25.97 -9.23 5.30
N VAL A 441 25.77 -8.45 6.37
CA VAL A 441 26.88 -7.98 7.19
C VAL A 441 27.63 -9.16 7.81
N GLY A 442 28.93 -9.28 7.51
CA GLY A 442 29.79 -10.39 7.89
C GLY A 442 29.94 -11.48 6.81
N GLU A 443 29.16 -11.43 5.73
CA GLU A 443 29.23 -12.37 4.60
C GLU A 443 30.11 -11.83 3.47
N THR A 444 30.70 -12.75 2.70
CA THR A 444 31.44 -12.42 1.47
C THR A 444 30.64 -12.86 0.25
N LEU A 445 30.30 -11.90 -0.62
CA LEU A 445 29.56 -12.14 -1.85
C LEU A 445 30.20 -11.34 -2.99
N GLU A 446 30.39 -11.99 -4.15
CA GLU A 446 31.08 -11.40 -5.31
C GLU A 446 32.43 -10.74 -4.95
N ARG A 447 33.23 -11.42 -4.12
CA ARG A 447 34.54 -10.96 -3.58
C ARG A 447 34.48 -9.76 -2.63
N VAL A 448 33.29 -9.24 -2.34
CA VAL A 448 33.09 -8.17 -1.36
C VAL A 448 32.66 -8.78 -0.02
N GLU A 449 33.53 -8.68 0.99
CA GLU A 449 33.18 -8.90 2.39
C GLU A 449 32.40 -7.68 2.90
N VAL A 450 31.11 -7.82 3.17
CA VAL A 450 30.26 -6.70 3.60
C VAL A 450 30.47 -6.44 5.09
N GLU A 451 31.06 -5.31 5.45
CA GLU A 451 31.33 -4.96 6.86
C GLU A 451 30.19 -4.17 7.50
N LYS A 452 29.52 -3.29 6.74
CA LYS A 452 28.37 -2.51 7.22
C LYS A 452 27.62 -1.82 6.09
N ILE A 453 26.35 -1.53 6.36
CA ILE A 453 25.52 -0.61 5.57
C ILE A 453 25.43 0.71 6.33
N ALA A 454 25.71 1.83 5.65
CA ALA A 454 25.76 3.14 6.28
C ALA A 454 24.97 4.18 5.48
N GLU A 455 24.41 5.16 6.20
CA GLU A 455 23.83 6.33 5.55
C GLU A 455 24.89 7.22 4.87
N ILE A 456 24.43 7.96 3.87
CA ILE A 456 25.25 8.97 3.19
C ILE A 456 25.38 10.21 4.07
N ARG A 457 26.62 10.66 4.27
CA ARG A 457 26.92 11.94 4.93
C ARG A 457 26.65 13.07 3.95
N GLY A 458 25.68 13.93 4.25
CA GLY A 458 25.30 15.04 3.37
C GLY A 458 24.06 15.78 3.85
N SER A 459 23.60 16.72 3.03
CA SER A 459 22.32 17.42 3.27
C SER A 459 21.13 16.47 3.11
N LYS A 460 19.94 16.83 3.63
CA LYS A 460 18.69 16.06 3.40
C LYS A 460 18.45 15.81 1.91
N LYS A 461 18.72 16.83 1.07
CA LYS A 461 18.67 16.75 -0.40
C LYS A 461 19.68 15.80 -1.03
N ASP A 462 20.78 15.46 -0.36
CA ASP A 462 21.74 14.49 -0.89
C ASP A 462 21.28 13.05 -0.63
N LYS A 463 20.65 12.81 0.53
CA LYS A 463 20.07 11.52 0.93
C LYS A 463 18.86 11.11 0.07
N GLU A 464 18.22 12.06 -0.60
CA GLU A 464 17.14 11.83 -1.58
C GLU A 464 17.63 11.18 -2.88
N TYR A 465 18.94 11.12 -3.14
CA TYR A 465 19.48 10.60 -4.41
C TYR A 465 20.46 9.43 -4.24
N ILE A 466 21.36 9.51 -3.26
CA ILE A 466 22.19 8.38 -2.87
C ILE A 466 21.65 7.90 -1.53
N HIS A 467 21.06 6.72 -1.55
CA HIS A 467 20.19 6.31 -0.46
C HIS A 467 20.98 5.70 0.69
N PHE A 468 21.96 4.86 0.37
CA PHE A 468 22.87 4.26 1.35
C PHE A 468 24.21 3.93 0.69
N LYS A 469 25.19 3.57 1.52
CA LYS A 469 26.45 3.00 1.06
C LYS A 469 26.76 1.67 1.73
N ILE A 470 27.23 0.74 0.92
CA ILE A 470 27.77 -0.55 1.35
C ILE A 470 29.26 -0.34 1.61
N ILE A 471 29.75 -0.70 2.79
CA ILE A 471 31.17 -0.62 3.15
C ILE A 471 31.66 -2.04 3.38
N GLY A 472 32.74 -2.39 2.70
CA GLY A 472 33.30 -3.73 2.76
C GLY A 472 34.76 -3.79 2.38
N LYS A 473 35.26 -5.02 2.18
CA LYS A 473 36.59 -5.30 1.65
C LYS A 473 36.51 -6.14 0.39
N GLU A 474 37.27 -5.73 -0.63
CA GLU A 474 37.48 -6.47 -1.87
C GLU A 474 38.99 -6.64 -2.02
N ASP A 475 39.47 -7.88 -2.05
CA ASP A 475 40.91 -8.20 -2.06
C ASP A 475 41.74 -7.45 -1.00
N GLY A 476 41.16 -7.29 0.20
CA GLY A 476 41.77 -6.59 1.34
C GLY A 476 41.76 -5.06 1.24
N LYS A 477 41.21 -4.47 0.17
CA LYS A 477 41.05 -3.02 0.02
C LYS A 477 39.63 -2.62 0.43
N THR A 478 39.51 -1.48 1.12
CA THR A 478 38.20 -0.95 1.46
C THR A 478 37.44 -0.52 0.21
N VAL A 479 36.25 -1.07 0.03
CA VAL A 479 35.28 -0.68 -0.99
C VAL A 479 34.09 0.02 -0.32
N LYS A 480 33.61 1.11 -0.92
CA LYS A 480 32.48 1.93 -0.48
C LYS A 480 31.56 2.18 -1.66
N ILE A 481 30.53 1.35 -1.80
CA ILE A 481 29.60 1.38 -2.93
C ILE A 481 28.42 2.27 -2.57
N GLY A 482 28.27 3.42 -3.23
CA GLY A 482 27.09 4.27 -3.08
C GLY A 482 25.96 3.76 -3.96
N VAL A 483 24.81 3.42 -3.38
CA VAL A 483 23.66 2.87 -4.11
C VAL A 483 22.61 3.95 -4.33
N ALA A 484 22.26 4.16 -5.60
CA ALA A 484 21.23 5.11 -6.03
C ALA A 484 20.13 4.39 -6.81
N VAL A 485 18.99 4.14 -6.16
CA VAL A 485 17.76 3.67 -6.81
C VAL A 485 17.08 4.87 -7.44
N LEU A 486 17.15 5.02 -8.76
CA LEU A 486 16.61 6.19 -9.46
C LEU A 486 15.44 5.82 -10.38
N GLU A 487 14.60 4.87 -9.99
CA GLU A 487 13.52 4.35 -10.83
C GLU A 487 12.43 5.38 -11.15
N GLY A 488 12.01 6.17 -10.16
CA GLY A 488 10.98 7.21 -10.32
C GLY A 488 11.47 8.55 -10.90
N PHE A 489 12.77 8.70 -11.17
CA PHE A 489 13.38 9.97 -11.54
C PHE A 489 13.47 10.15 -13.06
N THR A 490 13.18 11.36 -13.54
CA THR A 490 13.32 11.74 -14.96
C THR A 490 13.94 13.14 -15.11
N GLY A 491 14.48 13.43 -16.29
CA GLY A 491 15.00 14.76 -16.65
C GLY A 491 16.02 15.33 -15.65
N ASN A 492 15.77 16.54 -15.16
CA ASN A 492 16.67 17.25 -14.23
C ASN A 492 16.88 16.52 -12.90
N SER A 493 15.89 15.75 -12.44
CA SER A 493 15.98 15.01 -11.19
C SER A 493 16.93 13.81 -11.31
N LEU A 494 16.89 13.11 -12.46
CA LEU A 494 17.83 12.05 -12.81
C LEU A 494 19.26 12.59 -12.95
N LEU A 495 19.42 13.74 -13.63
CA LEU A 495 20.71 14.42 -13.74
C LEU A 495 21.27 14.80 -12.36
N ALA A 496 20.42 15.28 -11.46
CA ALA A 496 20.80 15.65 -10.10
C ALA A 496 21.27 14.43 -9.29
N GLY A 497 20.65 13.27 -9.48
CA GLY A 497 21.07 12.01 -8.88
C GLY A 497 22.42 11.54 -9.41
N LEU A 498 22.58 11.47 -10.73
CA LEU A 498 23.84 11.05 -11.36
C LEU A 498 25.02 11.97 -11.00
N LYS A 499 24.83 13.29 -10.98
CA LYS A 499 25.87 14.25 -10.55
C LYS A 499 26.36 14.01 -9.13
N ARG A 500 25.50 13.52 -8.25
CA ARG A 500 25.89 13.16 -6.88
C ARG A 500 26.61 11.82 -6.86
N LEU A 501 26.09 10.83 -7.58
CA LEU A 501 26.64 9.49 -7.61
C LEU A 501 28.10 9.46 -8.10
N ILE A 502 28.46 10.32 -9.06
CA ILE A 502 29.85 10.45 -9.55
C ILE A 502 30.77 11.27 -8.64
N ASN A 503 30.26 11.89 -7.56
CA ASN A 503 31.04 12.74 -6.66
C ASN A 503 31.59 11.95 -5.47
N TYR A 504 32.48 11.00 -5.77
CA TYR A 504 33.05 10.05 -4.80
C TYR A 504 33.75 10.74 -3.63
N LYS A 505 34.46 11.84 -3.89
CA LYS A 505 35.17 12.60 -2.85
C LYS A 505 34.21 13.22 -1.83
N LYS A 506 33.09 13.80 -2.28
CA LYS A 506 32.11 14.42 -1.38
C LYS A 506 31.44 13.38 -0.47
N PHE A 507 31.09 12.23 -1.03
CA PHE A 507 30.28 11.22 -0.34
C PHE A 507 31.09 10.05 0.24
N ASP A 508 32.42 10.10 0.13
CA ASP A 508 33.33 9.06 0.60
C ASP A 508 32.97 7.69 0.00
N LEU A 509 32.97 7.64 -1.34
CA LEU A 509 32.69 6.46 -2.14
C LEU A 509 33.96 6.02 -2.88
N THR A 510 34.04 4.73 -3.19
CA THR A 510 35.03 4.18 -4.14
C THR A 510 34.34 3.67 -5.41
N ARG A 511 33.03 3.43 -5.35
CA ARG A 511 32.19 2.96 -6.44
C ARG A 511 30.78 3.55 -6.33
N GLY A 512 30.16 3.85 -7.46
CA GLY A 512 28.76 4.26 -7.56
C GLY A 512 27.96 3.21 -8.32
N CYS A 513 26.78 2.87 -7.80
CA CYS A 513 25.88 1.90 -8.40
C CYS A 513 24.52 2.57 -8.67
N LEU A 514 24.13 2.64 -9.94
CA LEU A 514 22.81 3.07 -10.38
C LEU A 514 21.91 1.84 -10.48
N VAL A 515 20.80 1.84 -9.74
CA VAL A 515 19.75 0.80 -9.86
C VAL A 515 18.55 1.43 -10.57
N ARG A 516 18.26 0.95 -11.79
CA ARG A 516 17.19 1.52 -12.64
C ARG A 516 16.81 0.57 -13.78
N SER A 517 15.51 0.49 -14.09
CA SER A 517 14.94 -0.31 -15.18
C SER A 517 14.82 0.48 -16.51
N LYS A 518 14.60 1.79 -16.41
CA LYS A 518 14.36 2.70 -17.54
C LYS A 518 15.67 3.24 -18.11
N GLN A 519 15.71 3.48 -19.40
CA GLN A 519 16.83 4.14 -20.06
C GLN A 519 17.11 5.52 -19.45
N VAL A 520 18.31 6.01 -19.69
CA VAL A 520 18.71 7.38 -19.35
C VAL A 520 18.57 8.21 -20.61
N GLY A 521 17.68 9.20 -20.57
CA GLY A 521 17.35 10.04 -21.73
C GLY A 521 18.57 10.68 -22.40
N SER A 522 18.41 11.02 -23.68
CA SER A 522 19.47 11.53 -24.57
C SER A 522 20.03 12.91 -24.20
N GLY A 523 19.57 13.50 -23.09
CA GLY A 523 20.05 14.77 -22.57
C GLY A 523 21.57 14.77 -22.43
N THR A 524 22.24 15.69 -23.12
CA THR A 524 23.70 15.69 -23.30
C THR A 524 24.47 15.67 -21.98
N GLN A 525 23.97 16.33 -20.92
CA GLN A 525 24.61 16.30 -19.60
C GLN A 525 24.34 15.01 -18.83
N THR A 526 23.13 14.47 -18.89
CA THR A 526 22.75 13.24 -18.18
C THR A 526 23.54 12.06 -18.73
N LYS A 527 23.64 11.95 -20.06
CA LYS A 527 24.46 10.95 -20.74
C LYS A 527 25.95 11.11 -20.43
N LYS A 528 26.46 12.34 -20.31
CA LYS A 528 27.85 12.59 -19.86
C LYS A 528 28.09 12.08 -18.45
N CYS A 529 27.18 12.35 -17.50
CA CYS A 529 27.32 11.84 -16.13
C CYS A 529 27.25 10.31 -16.07
N LEU A 530 26.36 9.68 -16.86
CA LEU A 530 26.29 8.23 -16.97
C LEU A 530 27.58 7.63 -17.54
N ASN A 531 28.06 8.15 -18.68
CA ASN A 531 29.32 7.70 -19.28
C ASN A 531 30.51 7.89 -18.33
N GLN A 532 30.49 8.95 -17.52
CA GLN A 532 31.52 9.19 -16.52
C GLN A 532 31.44 8.16 -15.38
N LEU A 533 30.24 7.86 -14.88
CA LEU A 533 29.99 6.81 -13.88
C LEU A 533 30.56 5.48 -14.36
N LEU A 534 30.21 5.07 -15.58
CA LEU A 534 30.62 3.79 -16.19
C LEU A 534 32.07 3.79 -16.70
N SER A 535 32.77 4.93 -16.66
CA SER A 535 34.14 5.00 -17.18
C SER A 535 35.10 4.18 -16.31
N PRO A 536 36.18 3.62 -16.89
CA PRO A 536 37.20 2.92 -16.12
C PRO A 536 37.84 3.75 -14.99
N SER A 537 37.72 5.08 -15.05
CA SER A 537 38.27 5.96 -14.02
C SER A 537 37.42 6.06 -12.75
N LEU A 538 36.09 5.87 -12.86
CA LEU A 538 35.20 5.82 -11.70
C LEU A 538 34.75 4.39 -11.38
N GLY A 539 34.83 3.46 -12.32
CA GLY A 539 34.46 2.06 -12.11
C GLY A 539 33.06 1.90 -11.50
N GLY A 540 32.11 2.73 -11.93
CA GLY A 540 30.72 2.64 -11.50
C GLY A 540 29.93 1.67 -12.37
N GLU A 541 28.73 1.36 -11.92
CA GLU A 541 27.88 0.33 -12.52
C GLU A 541 26.44 0.80 -12.67
N TRP A 542 25.77 0.31 -13.70
CA TRP A 542 24.32 0.41 -13.85
C TRP A 542 23.72 -0.99 -13.81
N VAL A 543 23.06 -1.28 -12.71
CA VAL A 543 22.32 -2.52 -12.50
C VAL A 543 20.87 -2.35 -12.95
N LEU A 544 20.44 -3.24 -13.86
CA LEU A 544 19.09 -3.24 -14.39
C LEU A 544 18.10 -3.73 -13.32
N LEU A 545 17.13 -2.90 -12.95
CA LEU A 545 16.09 -3.29 -12.01
C LEU A 545 15.00 -4.10 -12.72
N LYS A 546 14.98 -5.42 -12.52
CA LYS A 546 13.89 -6.27 -13.02
C LYS A 546 12.90 -6.62 -11.91
N ALA A 547 11.63 -6.75 -12.31
CA ALA A 547 10.56 -7.15 -11.41
C ALA A 547 10.82 -8.52 -10.76
N GLU A 548 11.39 -9.47 -11.51
CA GLU A 548 11.69 -10.82 -11.02
C GLU A 548 12.76 -10.84 -9.92
N ASP A 549 13.76 -9.96 -10.00
CA ASP A 549 14.86 -9.93 -9.03
C ASP A 549 14.48 -9.21 -7.74
N ILE A 550 13.66 -8.15 -7.82
CA ILE A 550 13.27 -7.37 -6.64
C ILE A 550 12.11 -7.99 -5.86
N LYS A 551 11.25 -8.78 -6.51
CA LYS A 551 10.12 -9.48 -5.88
C LYS A 551 10.49 -10.28 -4.62
N PRO A 552 11.45 -11.21 -4.64
CA PRO A 552 11.80 -11.99 -3.46
C PRO A 552 12.33 -11.12 -2.32
N LEU A 553 13.03 -10.02 -2.64
CA LEU A 553 13.57 -9.06 -1.67
C LEU A 553 12.45 -8.23 -1.02
N LEU A 554 11.47 -7.78 -1.82
CA LEU A 554 10.27 -7.09 -1.33
C LEU A 554 9.40 -8.00 -0.48
N ALA A 555 9.22 -9.26 -0.91
CA ALA A 555 8.43 -10.24 -0.18
C ALA A 555 8.97 -10.41 1.25
N ILE A 556 10.28 -10.68 1.38
CA ILE A 556 10.87 -10.87 2.71
C ILE A 556 10.94 -9.57 3.53
N TYR A 557 11.12 -8.42 2.88
CA TYR A 557 11.02 -7.12 3.54
C TYR A 557 9.61 -6.86 4.08
N PHE A 558 8.55 -7.24 3.37
CA PHE A 558 7.18 -7.16 3.87
C PHE A 558 6.93 -8.10 5.05
N VAL A 559 7.51 -9.31 5.03
CA VAL A 559 7.48 -10.20 6.20
C VAL A 559 8.15 -9.54 7.39
N MET A 560 9.32 -8.93 7.21
CA MET A 560 10.04 -8.22 8.28
C MET A 560 9.23 -7.05 8.84
N ASN A 561 8.68 -6.19 7.97
CA ASN A 561 7.87 -5.05 8.41
C ASN A 561 6.56 -5.45 9.09
N SER A 562 6.10 -6.68 8.85
CA SER A 562 4.89 -7.24 9.44
C SER A 562 5.22 -8.36 10.44
N CYS A 563 6.46 -8.41 10.97
CA CYS A 563 6.92 -9.50 11.83
C CYS A 563 6.01 -9.65 13.06
N ASP A 564 5.64 -8.51 13.64
CA ASP A 564 4.71 -8.38 14.74
C ASP A 564 3.32 -8.95 14.40
N ASP A 565 2.87 -8.70 13.19
CA ASP A 565 1.58 -9.14 12.71
C ASP A 565 1.53 -10.65 12.47
N TYR A 566 2.64 -11.21 11.99
CA TYR A 566 2.82 -12.64 11.83
C TYR A 566 3.18 -13.37 13.14
N GLU A 567 3.52 -12.62 14.21
CA GLU A 567 4.15 -13.15 15.43
C GLU A 567 5.41 -13.97 15.11
N LEU A 568 6.21 -13.44 14.19
CA LEU A 568 7.54 -13.93 13.87
C LEU A 568 8.55 -13.04 14.61
N SER A 569 9.59 -13.65 15.14
CA SER A 569 10.77 -12.91 15.60
C SER A 569 11.65 -12.53 14.42
N GLU A 570 12.39 -11.44 14.55
CA GLU A 570 13.40 -11.04 13.56
C GLU A 570 14.40 -12.18 13.30
N ASP A 571 14.85 -12.86 14.36
CA ASP A 571 15.79 -14.00 14.27
C ASP A 571 15.24 -15.14 13.40
N GLN A 572 13.95 -15.47 13.49
CA GLN A 572 13.34 -16.47 12.62
C GLN A 572 13.35 -16.04 11.16
N ILE A 573 13.15 -14.75 10.88
CA ILE A 573 13.16 -14.22 9.51
C ILE A 573 14.58 -14.25 8.95
N ILE A 574 15.58 -13.86 9.76
CA ILE A 574 16.99 -13.94 9.36
C ILE A 574 17.43 -15.38 9.13
N ASP A 575 17.07 -16.32 10.02
CA ASP A 575 17.35 -17.76 9.85
C ASP A 575 16.75 -18.29 8.55
N PHE A 576 15.50 -17.90 8.24
CA PHE A 576 14.85 -18.26 6.98
C PHE A 576 15.57 -17.72 5.75
N ILE A 577 15.99 -16.45 5.79
CA ILE A 577 16.75 -15.82 4.70
C ILE A 577 18.02 -16.60 4.39
N VAL A 578 18.76 -16.99 5.44
CA VAL A 578 19.99 -17.78 5.33
C VAL A 578 19.69 -19.18 4.82
N GLN A 579 18.73 -19.88 5.44
CA GLN A 579 18.36 -21.26 5.09
C GLN A 579 17.90 -21.39 3.64
N LYS A 580 17.08 -20.45 3.16
CA LYS A 580 16.55 -20.43 1.79
C LYS A 580 17.44 -19.66 0.81
N ARG A 581 18.55 -19.08 1.28
CA ARG A 581 19.52 -18.32 0.48
C ARG A 581 18.90 -17.19 -0.34
N ILE A 582 17.82 -16.59 0.18
CA ILE A 582 16.98 -15.60 -0.56
C ILE A 582 17.81 -14.43 -1.07
N VAL A 583 18.75 -13.94 -0.24
CA VAL A 583 19.56 -12.75 -0.56
C VAL A 583 20.85 -13.13 -1.29
N ILE A 584 21.54 -14.19 -0.87
CA ILE A 584 22.83 -14.59 -1.45
C ILE A 584 22.69 -15.06 -2.90
N ASP A 585 21.59 -15.74 -3.23
CA ASP A 585 21.36 -16.24 -4.59
C ASP A 585 20.60 -15.22 -5.47
N ASN A 586 20.26 -14.04 -4.93
CA ASN A 586 19.53 -13.01 -5.68
C ASN A 586 20.41 -12.28 -6.70
N TYR A 587 19.98 -12.25 -7.96
CA TYR A 587 20.74 -11.61 -9.05
C TYR A 587 21.01 -10.12 -8.81
N LEU A 588 19.99 -9.34 -8.43
CA LEU A 588 20.14 -7.90 -8.19
C LEU A 588 21.15 -7.59 -7.07
N ILE A 589 21.15 -8.37 -5.99
CA ILE A 589 22.11 -8.20 -4.89
C ILE A 589 23.53 -8.51 -5.36
N ARG A 590 23.71 -9.61 -6.09
CA ARG A 590 25.02 -10.02 -6.62
C ARG A 590 25.54 -8.99 -7.62
N GLU A 591 24.72 -8.53 -8.54
CA GLU A 591 25.10 -7.54 -9.56
C GLU A 591 25.44 -6.17 -8.97
N ILE A 592 24.91 -5.79 -7.81
CA ILE A 592 25.33 -4.56 -7.10
C ILE A 592 26.74 -4.72 -6.48
N LEU A 593 27.09 -5.95 -6.09
CA LEU A 593 28.38 -6.27 -5.46
C LEU A 593 29.45 -6.69 -6.46
N SER A 594 29.08 -7.10 -7.67
CA SER A 594 30.00 -7.61 -8.69
C SER A 594 31.05 -6.60 -9.13
N ASP A 595 32.04 -7.14 -9.85
CA ASP A 595 33.01 -6.35 -10.59
C ASP A 595 32.27 -5.52 -11.66
N PRO A 596 32.47 -4.19 -11.71
CA PRO A 596 31.69 -3.32 -12.60
C PRO A 596 31.92 -3.65 -14.07
N SER A 597 30.85 -3.97 -14.79
CA SER A 597 30.93 -4.19 -16.24
C SER A 597 31.32 -2.91 -17.00
N GLY A 598 30.92 -1.74 -16.49
CA GLY A 598 31.05 -0.45 -17.19
C GLY A 598 30.13 -0.34 -18.42
N GLU A 599 29.19 -1.28 -18.58
CA GLU A 599 28.30 -1.35 -19.72
C GLU A 599 26.91 -0.80 -19.40
N ILE A 600 26.17 -0.44 -20.45
CA ILE A 600 24.76 -0.07 -20.35
C ILE A 600 23.94 -1.34 -20.58
N PRO A 601 23.00 -1.70 -19.66
CA PRO A 601 22.15 -2.87 -19.87
C PRO A 601 21.33 -2.76 -21.16
N SER A 602 21.43 -3.77 -22.03
CA SER A 602 20.76 -3.80 -23.34
C SER A 602 19.24 -3.94 -23.26
N GLU A 603 18.72 -4.41 -22.13
CA GLU A 603 17.29 -4.67 -21.89
C GLU A 603 16.57 -3.50 -21.18
N ALA A 604 17.23 -2.34 -21.03
CA ALA A 604 16.60 -1.18 -20.39
C ALA A 604 15.41 -0.67 -21.22
N ALA A 605 14.25 -0.54 -20.57
CA ALA A 605 13.02 -0.05 -21.20
C ALA A 605 13.14 1.43 -21.57
N ASP A 606 12.53 1.87 -22.66
CA ASP A 606 12.54 3.29 -23.04
C ASP A 606 11.90 4.14 -21.92
N GLU A 607 12.40 5.36 -21.69
CA GLU A 607 11.86 6.27 -20.66
C GLU A 607 10.35 6.56 -20.82
N ASP A 608 9.81 6.32 -22.00
CA ASP A 608 8.42 6.53 -22.41
C ASP A 608 7.54 5.26 -22.41
N SER A 609 8.06 4.13 -21.93
CA SER A 609 7.37 2.82 -21.90
C SER A 609 6.31 2.71 -20.80
#